data_AF-A0A1M3PTG4-F1
#
_entry.id   AF-A0A1M3PTG4-F1
#
_cell.length_a   1.000
_cell.length_b   1.000
_cell.length_c   1.000
_cell.angle_alpha   90.00
_cell.angle_beta   90.00
_cell.angle_gamma   90.00
#
_symmetry.space_group_name_H-M   'P 1'
#
loop_
_entity.id
_entity.type
_entity.pdbx_description
1 polymer ?
#
loop_
_entity_poly.entity_id
_entity_poly.type
_entity_poly.pdbx_seq_one_letter_code
_entity_poly.pdbx_strand_id
1 'polypeptide(L)' 'MDSRTDIDTDRIDEAVLALLWLNLSATGTAWKGLDWSAMSRLHERGLISDPVRKAKSVYLTDEGMAEAERLFRELFVRG' A
#
# COMPACT_ATOMS: atom_id res chain seq x y z
N MET A 1 17.84 21.69 9.08
CA MET A 1 17.32 20.90 7.94
C MET A 1 16.22 20.03 8.51
N ASP A 2 15.01 20.09 7.96
CA ASP A 2 13.90 19.27 8.44
C ASP A 2 14.16 17.81 8.03
N SER A 3 14.26 16.89 8.98
CA SER A 3 14.46 15.47 8.67
C SER A 3 13.30 14.85 7.88
N ARG A 4 12.16 15.57 7.74
CA ARG A 4 11.02 15.16 6.93
C ARG A 4 11.17 15.41 5.43
N THR A 5 12.17 16.20 5.00
CA THR A 5 12.39 16.49 3.56
C THR A 5 13.33 15.50 2.86
N ASP A 6 13.99 14.61 3.59
CA ASP A 6 14.91 13.59 3.06
C ASP A 6 14.47 12.20 3.54
N ILE A 7 13.22 11.86 3.25
CA ILE A 7 12.62 10.57 3.59
C ILE A 7 12.66 9.62 2.40
N ASP A 8 12.95 8.36 2.67
CA ASP A 8 12.85 7.29 1.68
C ASP A 8 11.38 6.95 1.43
N THR A 9 10.81 7.56 0.40
CA THR A 9 9.40 7.34 0.02
C THR A 9 9.15 5.94 -0.50
N ASP A 10 10.16 5.28 -1.06
CA ASP A 10 10.00 3.93 -1.60
C ASP A 10 9.78 2.94 -0.45
N ARG A 11 10.52 3.09 0.65
CA ARG A 11 10.29 2.31 1.88
C ARG A 11 8.93 2.55 2.51
N ILE A 12 8.43 3.79 2.44
CA ILE A 12 7.08 4.12 2.90
C ILE A 12 6.03 3.44 2.01
N ASP A 13 6.22 3.46 0.68
CA ASP A 13 5.31 2.81 -0.27
C ASP A 13 5.28 1.29 -0.06
N GLU A 14 6.44 0.67 0.13
CA GLU A 14 6.56 -0.76 0.45
C GLU A 14 5.80 -1.11 1.73
N ALA A 15 6.01 -0.33 2.80
CA ALA A 15 5.32 -0.55 4.07
C ALA A 15 3.80 -0.35 3.95
N VAL A 16 3.36 0.69 3.22
CA VAL A 16 1.93 0.95 2.98
C VAL A 16 1.30 -0.18 2.18
N LEU A 17 1.95 -0.65 1.11
CA LEU A 17 1.44 -1.76 0.30
C LEU A 17 1.35 -3.05 1.12
N ALA A 18 2.36 -3.36 1.93
CA ALA A 18 2.32 -4.49 2.86
C ALA A 18 1.19 -4.37 3.89
N LEU A 19 0.93 -3.18 4.43
CA LEU A 19 -0.19 -2.96 5.36
C LEU A 19 -1.56 -3.06 4.67
N LEU A 20 -1.65 -2.81 3.36
CA LEU A 20 -2.87 -3.09 2.62
C LEU A 20 -3.17 -4.59 2.56
N TRP A 21 -2.16 -5.46 2.49
CA TRP A 21 -2.33 -6.91 2.59
C TRP A 21 -2.99 -7.32 3.93
N LEU A 22 -2.53 -6.75 5.04
CA LEU A 22 -3.13 -6.97 6.37
C LEU A 22 -4.63 -6.59 6.41
N ASN A 23 -5.03 -5.60 5.62
CA ASN A 23 -6.39 -5.06 5.57
C ASN A 23 -7.28 -5.71 4.49
N LEU A 24 -6.78 -6.71 3.75
CA LEU A 24 -7.55 -7.33 2.66
C LEU A 24 -8.79 -8.03 3.20
N SER A 25 -9.94 -7.70 2.61
CA SER A 25 -11.16 -8.47 2.75
C SER A 25 -11.14 -9.70 1.83
N ALA A 26 -12.04 -10.65 2.11
CA ALA A 26 -12.30 -11.80 1.23
C ALA A 26 -12.72 -11.41 -0.21
N THR A 27 -13.09 -10.14 -0.44
CA THR A 27 -13.48 -9.60 -1.75
C THR A 27 -12.35 -8.85 -2.46
N GLY A 28 -11.11 -8.91 -1.95
CA GLY A 28 -9.94 -8.30 -2.58
C GLY A 28 -9.81 -6.78 -2.40
N THR A 29 -10.46 -6.21 -1.37
CA THR A 29 -10.39 -4.77 -1.08
C THR A 29 -9.71 -4.50 0.26
N ALA A 30 -8.95 -3.41 0.33
CA ALA A 30 -8.30 -2.94 1.55
C ALA A 30 -8.73 -1.51 1.92
N TRP A 31 -8.71 -1.16 3.20
CA TRP A 31 -9.05 0.18 3.69
C TRP A 31 -8.00 1.21 3.29
N LYS A 32 -8.42 2.34 2.71
CA LYS A 32 -7.52 3.40 2.20
C LYS A 32 -7.07 4.43 3.25
N GLY A 33 -7.07 4.06 4.53
CA GLY A 33 -6.77 4.96 5.65
C GLY A 33 -5.28 5.17 5.94
N LEU A 34 -4.41 4.95 4.95
CA LEU A 34 -2.95 5.05 5.07
C LEU A 34 -2.44 6.36 4.45
N ASP A 35 -1.12 6.58 4.45
CA ASP A 35 -0.52 7.80 3.89
C ASP A 35 -1.00 8.07 2.46
N TRP A 36 -1.51 9.28 2.23
CA TRP A 36 -2.14 9.65 0.96
C TRP A 36 -1.16 9.73 -0.21
N SER A 37 0.06 10.20 0.05
CA SER A 37 1.09 10.34 -0.98
C SER A 37 1.55 8.95 -1.43
N ALA A 38 1.75 8.03 -0.49
CA ALA A 38 2.07 6.63 -0.79
C ALA A 38 0.95 5.95 -1.58
N MET A 39 -0.31 6.11 -1.17
CA MET A 39 -1.45 5.57 -1.93
C MET A 39 -1.53 6.13 -3.36
N SER A 40 -1.22 7.41 -3.55
CA SER A 40 -1.19 8.02 -4.88
C SER A 40 -0.10 7.38 -5.75
N ARG A 41 1.12 7.22 -5.23
CA ARG A 41 2.22 6.54 -5.95
C ARG A 41 1.93 5.07 -6.24
N LEU A 42 1.32 4.33 -5.31
CA LEU A 42 0.90 2.95 -5.53
C LEU A 42 -0.15 2.83 -6.65
N HIS A 43 -1.05 3.81 -6.77
CA HIS A 43 -1.99 3.87 -7.87
C HIS A 43 -1.31 4.20 -9.20
N GLU A 44 -0.40 5.17 -9.22
CA GLU A 44 0.42 5.52 -10.39
C GLU A 44 1.24 4.31 -10.89
N ARG A 45 1.68 3.45 -9.97
CA ARG A 45 2.36 2.18 -10.26
C ARG A 45 1.42 1.04 -10.69
N GLY A 46 0.10 1.26 -10.72
CA GLY A 46 -0.87 0.25 -11.13
C GLY A 46 -1.12 -0.87 -10.11
N LEU A 47 -0.67 -0.72 -8.87
CA LEU A 47 -0.78 -1.76 -7.84
C LEU A 47 -2.14 -1.71 -7.13
N ILE A 48 -2.78 -0.54 -7.10
CA ILE A 48 -4.11 -0.34 -6.51
C ILE A 48 -5.01 0.50 -7.40
N SER A 49 -6.32 0.33 -7.22
CA SER A 49 -7.32 1.23 -7.81
C SER A 49 -7.20 2.65 -7.24
N ASP A 50 -7.66 3.63 -8.01
CA ASP A 50 -7.65 5.05 -7.65
C ASP A 50 -8.18 5.33 -6.21
N PRO A 51 -7.31 5.81 -5.30
CA PRO A 51 -7.66 6.07 -3.90
C PRO A 51 -8.49 7.33 -3.71
N VAL A 52 -8.62 8.20 -4.71
CA VAL A 52 -9.37 9.47 -4.64
C VAL A 52 -10.88 9.25 -4.61
N ARG A 53 -11.35 8.08 -5.07
CA ARG A 53 -12.78 7.76 -5.16
C ARG A 53 -13.49 7.80 -3.80
N LYS A 54 -14.81 8.05 -3.81
CA LYS A 54 -15.65 8.15 -2.61
C LYS A 54 -15.69 6.88 -1.74
N ALA A 55 -15.35 5.72 -2.29
CA ALA A 55 -15.29 4.46 -1.55
C ALA A 55 -14.25 4.54 -0.41
N LYS A 56 -14.53 3.84 0.70
CA LYS A 56 -13.59 3.76 1.83
C LYS A 56 -12.49 2.71 1.65
N SER A 57 -12.52 2.00 0.52
CA SER A 57 -11.58 0.94 0.19
C SER A 57 -11.03 1.12 -1.22
N VAL A 58 -9.89 0.49 -1.46
CA VAL A 58 -9.27 0.29 -2.77
C VAL A 58 -9.19 -1.19 -3.08
N TYR A 59 -9.22 -1.52 -4.36
CA TYR A 59 -8.86 -2.85 -4.86
C TYR A 59 -7.36 -2.90 -5.08
N LEU A 60 -6.74 -4.03 -4.77
CA LEU A 60 -5.40 -4.34 -5.26
C LEU A 60 -5.57 -5.00 -6.64
N THR A 61 -4.67 -4.69 -7.57
CA THR A 61 -4.55 -5.48 -8.80
C THR A 61 -3.93 -6.83 -8.48
N ASP A 62 -3.94 -7.77 -9.43
CA ASP A 62 -3.30 -9.07 -9.23
C ASP A 62 -1.80 -8.93 -8.90
N GLU A 63 -1.12 -8.02 -9.61
CA GLU A 63 0.28 -7.65 -9.34
C GLU A 63 0.44 -6.99 -7.97
N GLY A 64 -0.42 -6.03 -7.64
CA GLY A 64 -0.40 -5.36 -6.34
C GLY A 64 -0.64 -6.32 -5.18
N MET A 65 -1.51 -7.32 -5.35
CA MET A 65 -1.80 -8.33 -4.35
C MET A 65 -0.61 -9.25 -4.11
N ALA A 66 0.02 -9.76 -5.17
CA ALA A 66 1.21 -10.59 -5.07
C ALA A 66 2.38 -9.84 -4.40
N GLU A 67 2.59 -8.59 -4.78
CA GLU A 67 3.66 -7.76 -4.21
C GLU A 67 3.38 -7.37 -2.76
N ALA A 68 2.13 -7.05 -2.42
CA ALA A 68 1.73 -6.78 -1.05
C ALA A 68 1.95 -7.97 -0.12
N GLU A 69 1.63 -9.19 -0.57
CA GLU A 69 1.92 -10.42 0.20
C GLU A 69 3.43 -10.62 0.39
N ARG A 70 4.22 -10.47 -0.68
CA ARG A 70 5.67 -10.61 -0.65
C ARG A 70 6.30 -9.65 0.37
N LEU A 71 5.94 -8.37 0.29
CA LEU A 71 6.42 -7.34 1.20
C LEU A 71 5.95 -7.55 2.63
N PHE A 72 4.70 -8.00 2.84
CA PHE A 72 4.22 -8.31 4.18
C PHE A 72 5.03 -9.42 4.85
N ARG A 73 5.37 -10.48 4.08
CA ARG A 73 6.23 -11.57 4.55
C ARG A 73 7.64 -11.07 4.87
N GLU A 74 8.22 -10.24 4.01
CA GLU A 74 9.57 -9.69 4.19
C GLU A 74 9.66 -8.76 5.41
N LEU A 75 8.68 -7.88 5.60
CA LEU A 75 8.75 -6.79 6.58
C LEU A 75 8.23 -7.19 7.97
N PHE A 76 7.24 -8.07 8.06
CA PHE A 76 6.45 -8.24 9.29
C PHE A 76 6.33 -9.68 9.81
N VAL A 77 6.67 -10.70 9.01
CA VAL A 77 6.67 -12.09 9.50
C VAL A 77 7.96 -12.35 10.28
N ARG A 78 7.84 -13.01 11.44
CA ARG A 78 9.00 -13.43 12.23
C ARG A 78 9.69 -14.62 11.54
N GLY A 79 11.02 -14.57 11.47
CA GLY A 79 11.87 -15.70 11.09
C GLY A 79 11.96 -16.77 12.17
#